data_AF-A0A8T4JYF3-F1
#
_entry.id   AF-A0A8T4JYF3-F1
#
_cell.length_a   1.000
_cell.length_b   1.000
_cell.length_c   1.000
_cell.angle_alpha   90.00
_cell.angle_beta   90.00
_cell.angle_gamma   90.00
#
_symmetry.space_group_name_H-M   'P 1'
#
loop_
_entity.id
_entity.type
_entity.pdbx_description
1 polymer ?
#
loop_
_entity_poly.entity_id
_entity_poly.type
_entity_poly.pdbx_seq_one_letter_code
_entity_poly.pdbx_strand_id
1 'polypeptide(L)'
;MTKEQLREMEEKEKTWLEKRLDVVFLLFPLACGLFAIWEYWEIPNLRKNKDPMTYVYFLLFFMVLYAVFLVYGVLGKKKRLVDKLRYMAPLYGVLFLVLSLYDYMTLKTGALRYPFFPWFNDIFNIMIEDRAYLLECAAHTLRLLFTGYFCGAILGLITGITCGYSRRVRYWVDPILKVLGPIPTSTWIPLMMVIASSLFMGAVIVIGLGVWFSVTMASMTGISNVDVSYFEAARTLGTKEHQMVFRVAIPHALPNIFQGLTQGMSIACTALMIAEMIGVEAGLGWYINWAKAWAQYNKMYASIIIICLIFTAVTKLLGLIKSRALRWQEGMVK
;
A
#
# COMPACT_ATOMS: atom_id res chain seq x y z
N MET A 1 -27.58 -7.89 27.85
CA MET A 1 -26.97 -6.57 27.58
C MET A 1 -25.82 -6.74 26.61
N THR A 2 -25.87 -6.09 25.45
CA THR A 2 -24.74 -6.02 24.51
C THR A 2 -23.61 -5.16 25.11
N LYS A 3 -22.33 -5.42 24.75
CA LYS A 3 -21.16 -4.60 25.15
C LYS A 3 -21.36 -3.10 24.94
N GLU A 4 -22.20 -2.75 23.97
CA GLU A 4 -22.59 -1.38 23.62
C GLU A 4 -23.46 -0.73 24.69
N GLN A 5 -24.41 -1.46 25.28
CA GLN A 5 -25.28 -0.98 26.35
C GLN A 5 -24.52 -0.81 27.68
N LEU A 6 -23.48 -1.63 27.92
CA LEU A 6 -22.57 -1.45 29.07
C LEU A 6 -21.76 -0.16 28.95
N ARG A 7 -21.17 0.10 27.77
CA ARG A 7 -20.42 1.33 27.51
C ARG A 7 -21.27 2.59 27.61
N GLU A 8 -22.51 2.55 27.12
CA GLU A 8 -23.42 3.70 27.23
C GLU A 8 -23.83 4.00 28.68
N MET A 9 -23.84 2.99 29.56
CA MET A 9 -24.10 3.20 30.99
C MET A 9 -22.85 3.61 31.79
N GLU A 10 -21.64 3.31 31.28
CA GLU A 10 -20.36 3.71 31.88
C GLU A 10 -19.88 5.10 31.40
N GLU A 11 -20.40 5.62 30.29
CA GLU A 11 -20.06 6.95 29.79
C GLU A 11 -20.69 8.04 30.68
N LYS A 12 -19.85 8.66 31.51
CA LYS A 12 -20.17 9.87 32.29
C LYS A 12 -20.87 10.91 31.40
N GLU A 13 -21.97 11.50 31.85
CA GLU A 13 -22.64 12.56 31.08
C GLU A 13 -21.66 13.69 30.78
N LYS A 14 -21.38 13.91 29.49
CA LYS A 14 -20.45 14.94 29.04
C LYS A 14 -20.90 16.32 29.54
N THR A 15 -19.97 17.07 30.10
CA THR A 15 -20.18 18.45 30.51
C THR A 15 -20.51 19.33 29.30
N TRP A 16 -21.15 20.48 29.56
CA TRP A 16 -21.54 21.41 28.49
C TRP A 16 -20.35 21.91 27.66
N LEU A 17 -19.19 22.12 28.30
CA LEU A 17 -17.94 22.50 27.62
C LEU A 17 -17.43 21.39 26.70
N GLU A 18 -17.44 20.15 27.15
CA GLU A 18 -17.05 19.00 26.32
C GLU A 18 -17.97 18.87 25.10
N LYS A 19 -19.29 19.01 25.27
CA LYS A 19 -20.23 18.97 24.13
C LYS A 19 -19.95 20.08 23.10
N ARG A 20 -19.54 21.28 23.53
CA ARG A 20 -19.14 22.35 22.61
C ARG A 20 -17.81 22.07 21.93
N LEU A 21 -16.81 21.61 22.66
CA LEU A 21 -15.52 21.21 22.10
C LEU A 21 -15.67 20.09 21.07
N ASP A 22 -16.56 19.12 21.32
CA ASP A 22 -16.88 18.03 20.39
C ASP A 22 -17.35 18.57 19.04
N VAL A 23 -18.23 19.57 19.05
CA VAL A 23 -18.72 20.21 17.82
C VAL A 23 -17.61 20.99 17.11
N VAL A 24 -16.76 21.70 17.86
CA VAL A 24 -15.62 22.44 17.30
C VAL A 24 -14.65 21.48 16.61
N PHE A 25 -14.26 20.38 17.25
CA PHE A 25 -13.38 19.38 16.64
C PHE A 25 -13.99 18.74 15.40
N LEU A 26 -15.29 18.49 15.40
CA LEU A 26 -16.00 17.90 14.27
C LEU A 26 -16.08 18.85 13.07
N LEU A 27 -16.20 20.17 13.30
CA LEU A 27 -16.25 21.16 12.23
C LEU A 27 -14.86 21.66 11.79
N PHE A 28 -13.82 21.38 12.57
CA PHE A 28 -12.45 21.82 12.33
C PHE A 28 -11.93 21.52 10.90
N PRO A 29 -12.12 20.32 10.32
CA PRO A 29 -11.67 20.04 8.95
C PRO A 29 -12.30 20.95 7.89
N LEU A 30 -13.59 21.27 8.05
CA LEU A 30 -14.30 22.13 7.12
C LEU A 30 -13.81 23.57 7.23
N ALA A 31 -13.55 24.04 8.45
CA ALA A 31 -12.96 25.36 8.68
C ALA A 31 -11.55 25.48 8.05
N CYS A 32 -10.69 24.47 8.24
CA CYS A 32 -9.36 24.42 7.62
C CYS A 32 -9.43 24.33 6.09
N GLY A 33 -10.38 23.57 5.54
CA GLY A 33 -10.59 23.49 4.10
C GLY A 33 -11.05 24.83 3.51
N LEU A 34 -11.98 25.53 4.17
CA LEU A 34 -12.39 26.89 3.76
C LEU A 34 -11.22 27.87 3.83
N PHE A 35 -10.39 27.78 4.87
CA PHE A 35 -9.17 28.58 4.99
C PHE A 35 -8.21 28.32 3.83
N ALA A 36 -7.98 27.06 3.45
CA ALA A 36 -7.11 26.71 2.32
C ALA A 36 -7.63 27.28 0.99
N ILE A 37 -8.95 27.25 0.75
CA ILE A 37 -9.56 27.86 -0.45
C ILE A 37 -9.42 29.38 -0.42
N TRP A 38 -9.69 30.00 0.72
CA TRP A 38 -9.57 31.45 0.90
C TRP A 38 -8.12 31.93 0.66
N GLU A 39 -7.15 31.25 1.26
CA GLU A 39 -5.71 31.51 1.09
C GLU A 39 -5.29 31.41 -0.38
N TYR A 40 -5.76 30.37 -1.07
CA TYR A 40 -5.44 30.16 -2.48
C TYR A 40 -5.98 31.26 -3.40
N TRP A 41 -7.15 31.84 -3.11
CA TRP A 41 -7.79 32.86 -3.96
C TRP A 41 -7.34 34.30 -3.65
N GLU A 42 -7.25 34.66 -2.37
CA GLU A 42 -7.03 36.05 -1.96
C GLU A 42 -5.56 36.47 -2.01
N ILE A 43 -4.64 35.54 -1.73
CA ILE A 43 -3.22 35.89 -1.72
C ILE A 43 -2.70 35.96 -3.17
N PRO A 44 -2.02 37.04 -3.58
CA PRO A 44 -1.54 37.18 -4.95
C PRO A 44 -0.49 36.11 -5.28
N ASN A 45 -0.62 35.52 -6.47
CA ASN A 45 0.31 34.50 -6.95
C ASN A 45 1.59 35.12 -7.50
N LEU A 46 2.74 34.57 -7.13
CA LEU A 46 4.03 34.99 -7.68
C LEU A 46 4.18 34.57 -9.16
N ARG A 47 3.50 33.50 -9.58
CA ARG A 47 3.56 32.92 -10.93
C ARG A 47 2.18 32.74 -11.53
N LYS A 48 2.10 32.77 -12.86
CA LYS A 48 0.86 32.52 -13.60
C LYS A 48 0.46 31.05 -13.47
N ASN A 49 -0.76 30.83 -13.01
CA ASN A 49 -1.37 29.51 -12.91
C ASN A 49 -2.42 29.38 -14.02
N LYS A 50 -2.21 28.48 -15.00
CA LYS A 50 -3.05 28.40 -16.21
C LYS A 50 -4.48 27.97 -15.89
N ASP A 51 -4.62 26.86 -15.16
CA ASP A 51 -5.92 26.30 -14.77
C ASP A 51 -6.03 26.23 -13.25
N PRO A 52 -6.42 27.32 -12.56
CA PRO A 52 -6.39 27.40 -11.11
C PRO A 52 -7.46 26.54 -10.41
N MET A 53 -8.46 26.07 -11.15
CA MET A 53 -9.64 25.41 -10.58
C MET A 53 -9.39 23.97 -10.14
N THR A 54 -8.40 23.28 -10.70
CA THR A 54 -8.16 21.85 -10.43
C THR A 54 -7.88 21.57 -8.96
N TYR A 55 -7.03 22.38 -8.33
CA TYR A 55 -6.73 22.28 -6.90
C TYR A 55 -7.93 22.64 -6.02
N VAL A 56 -8.73 23.64 -6.43
CA VAL A 56 -9.96 24.01 -5.71
C VAL A 56 -10.96 22.86 -5.75
N TYR A 57 -11.16 22.22 -6.91
CA TYR A 57 -12.03 21.05 -7.03
C TYR A 57 -11.53 19.87 -6.19
N PHE A 58 -10.21 19.67 -6.11
CA PHE A 58 -9.60 18.67 -5.24
C PHE A 58 -9.92 18.93 -3.76
N LEU A 59 -9.72 20.16 -3.27
CA LEU A 59 -10.05 20.53 -1.89
C LEU A 59 -11.55 20.37 -1.61
N LEU A 60 -12.40 20.88 -2.51
CA LEU A 60 -13.85 20.77 -2.40
C LEU A 60 -14.32 19.31 -2.38
N PHE A 61 -13.73 18.43 -3.19
CA PHE A 61 -14.08 17.01 -3.20
C PHE A 61 -13.89 16.37 -1.81
N PHE A 62 -12.74 16.60 -1.16
CA PHE A 62 -12.49 16.06 0.19
C PHE A 62 -13.36 16.72 1.26
N MET A 63 -13.61 18.03 1.16
CA MET A 63 -14.51 18.74 2.07
C MET A 63 -15.95 18.22 1.97
N VAL A 64 -16.46 18.06 0.75
CA VAL A 64 -17.81 17.53 0.49
C VAL A 64 -17.89 16.08 0.95
N LEU A 65 -16.89 15.25 0.66
CA LEU A 65 -16.86 13.86 1.13
C LEU A 65 -16.93 13.79 2.66
N TYR A 66 -16.14 14.61 3.36
CA TYR A 66 -16.17 14.71 4.82
C TYR A 66 -17.55 15.18 5.32
N ALA A 67 -18.12 16.23 4.71
CA ALA A 67 -19.43 16.75 5.05
C ALA A 67 -20.55 15.71 4.86
N VAL A 68 -20.52 14.94 3.77
CA VAL A 68 -21.48 13.85 3.50
C VAL A 68 -21.40 12.77 4.58
N PHE A 69 -20.19 12.34 4.97
CA PHE A 69 -20.03 11.37 6.05
C PHE A 69 -20.48 11.90 7.42
N LEU A 70 -20.23 13.17 7.71
CA LEU A 70 -20.68 13.85 8.91
C LEU A 70 -22.20 13.92 8.96
N VAL A 71 -22.84 14.41 7.88
CA VAL A 71 -24.30 14.51 7.75
C VAL A 71 -24.95 13.13 7.86
N TYR A 72 -24.41 12.13 7.16
CA TYR A 72 -24.89 10.75 7.24
C TYR A 72 -24.77 10.17 8.67
N GLY A 73 -23.67 10.45 9.37
CA GLY A 73 -23.47 10.02 10.76
C GLY A 73 -24.45 10.67 11.74
N VAL A 74 -24.67 11.98 11.61
CA VAL A 74 -25.55 12.76 12.49
C VAL A 74 -27.03 12.47 12.20
N LEU A 75 -27.48 12.57 10.95
CA LEU A 75 -28.87 12.28 10.56
C LEU A 75 -29.24 10.82 10.78
N GLY A 76 -28.31 9.90 10.49
CA GLY A 76 -28.50 8.47 10.72
C GLY A 76 -28.42 8.06 12.19
N LYS A 77 -28.18 8.99 13.13
CA LYS A 77 -27.96 8.76 14.57
C LYS A 77 -26.93 7.65 14.85
N LYS A 78 -25.94 7.49 13.97
CA LYS A 78 -24.90 6.45 14.07
C LYS A 78 -23.77 6.94 14.96
N LYS A 79 -23.96 6.90 16.29
CA LYS A 79 -22.96 7.36 17.31
C LYS A 79 -21.54 6.90 16.99
N ARG A 80 -21.36 5.59 16.71
CA ARG A 80 -20.07 4.99 16.32
C ARG A 80 -19.35 5.69 15.16
N LEU A 81 -20.09 6.10 14.14
CA LEU A 81 -19.50 6.75 12.96
C LEU A 81 -19.07 8.17 13.33
N VAL A 82 -19.90 8.88 14.10
CA VAL A 82 -19.62 10.24 14.58
C VAL A 82 -18.39 10.24 15.51
N ASP A 83 -18.27 9.28 16.42
CA ASP A 83 -17.10 9.19 17.31
C ASP A 83 -15.81 8.89 16.54
N LYS A 84 -15.89 8.03 15.52
CA LYS A 84 -14.74 7.74 14.64
C LYS A 84 -14.35 8.97 13.81
N LEU A 85 -15.32 9.69 13.26
CA LEU A 85 -15.09 10.93 12.53
C LEU A 85 -14.50 12.00 13.44
N ARG A 86 -14.99 12.14 14.67
CA ARG A 86 -14.47 13.07 15.67
C ARG A 86 -13.00 12.78 15.99
N TYR A 87 -12.65 11.52 16.21
CA TYR A 87 -11.26 11.13 16.46
C TYR A 87 -10.34 11.46 15.28
N MET A 88 -10.82 11.28 14.05
CA MET A 88 -10.05 11.54 12.82
C MET A 88 -10.10 13.01 12.36
N ALA A 89 -11.02 13.82 12.88
CA ALA A 89 -11.24 15.18 12.42
C ALA A 89 -9.99 16.08 12.58
N PRO A 90 -9.29 16.12 13.73
CA PRO A 90 -8.06 16.90 13.85
C PRO A 90 -7.02 16.55 12.78
N LEU A 91 -6.89 15.26 12.42
CA LEU A 91 -5.97 14.81 11.39
C LEU A 91 -6.33 15.35 10.00
N TYR A 92 -7.62 15.33 9.63
CA TYR A 92 -8.07 15.92 8.37
C TYR A 92 -7.90 17.44 8.33
N GLY A 93 -8.13 18.14 9.44
CA GLY A 93 -7.88 19.58 9.52
C GLY A 93 -6.39 19.91 9.36
N VAL A 94 -5.52 19.18 10.04
CA VAL A 94 -4.05 19.31 9.90
C VAL A 94 -3.62 19.03 8.45
N LEU A 95 -4.22 18.04 7.77
CA LEU A 95 -3.93 17.78 6.37
C LEU A 95 -4.23 19.00 5.49
N PHE A 96 -5.39 19.64 5.64
CA PHE A 96 -5.72 20.87 4.91
C PHE A 96 -4.75 22.02 5.22
N LEU A 97 -4.34 22.17 6.48
CA LEU A 97 -3.37 23.19 6.87
C LEU A 97 -1.99 22.93 6.25
N VAL A 98 -1.54 21.67 6.18
CA VAL A 98 -0.28 21.30 5.52
C VAL A 98 -0.35 21.59 4.01
N LEU A 99 -1.48 21.29 3.37
CA LEU A 99 -1.68 21.60 1.94
C LEU A 99 -1.65 23.11 1.67
N SER A 100 -2.31 23.91 2.51
CA SER A 100 -2.29 25.38 2.41
C SER A 100 -0.90 25.95 2.70
N LEU A 101 -0.21 25.46 3.74
CA LEU A 101 1.16 25.87 4.04
C LEU A 101 2.11 25.57 2.85
N TYR A 102 1.95 24.42 2.21
CA TYR A 102 2.75 24.05 1.04
C TYR A 102 2.47 24.96 -0.17
N ASP A 103 1.21 25.26 -0.46
CA ASP A 103 0.85 26.20 -1.54
C ASP A 103 1.40 27.60 -1.26
N TYR A 104 1.26 28.07 -0.01
CA TYR A 104 1.83 29.34 0.44
C TYR A 104 3.36 29.41 0.28
N MET A 105 4.07 28.32 0.63
CA MET A 105 5.53 28.25 0.49
C MET A 105 6.00 28.16 -0.97
N THR A 106 5.17 27.65 -1.88
CA THR A 106 5.52 27.42 -3.30
C THR A 106 5.00 28.55 -4.20
N LEU A 107 3.69 28.72 -4.30
CA LEU A 107 3.03 29.62 -5.25
C LEU A 107 3.04 31.09 -4.80
N LYS A 108 2.96 31.34 -3.49
CA LYS A 108 2.82 32.69 -2.93
C LYS A 108 4.17 33.31 -2.59
N THR A 109 4.93 32.69 -1.70
CA THR A 109 6.21 33.25 -1.19
C THR A 109 7.43 32.89 -2.05
N GLY A 110 7.36 31.79 -2.80
CA GLY A 110 8.50 31.28 -3.56
C GLY A 110 9.69 30.82 -2.70
N ALA A 111 9.46 30.58 -1.39
CA ALA A 111 10.47 30.02 -0.49
C ALA A 111 10.95 28.64 -0.99
N LEU A 112 10.02 27.84 -1.50
CA LEU A 112 10.30 26.62 -2.24
C LEU A 112 10.40 26.95 -3.73
N ARG A 113 11.60 26.75 -4.30
CA ARG A 113 11.91 27.18 -5.67
C ARG A 113 11.35 26.20 -6.71
N TYR A 114 10.56 26.73 -7.64
CA TYR A 114 10.23 26.07 -8.91
C TYR A 114 11.47 26.04 -9.82
N PRO A 115 11.75 24.94 -10.55
CA PRO A 115 10.86 23.79 -10.80
C PRO A 115 10.93 22.67 -9.76
N PHE A 116 11.86 22.68 -8.81
CA PHE A 116 12.07 21.56 -7.87
C PHE A 116 10.88 21.24 -6.98
N PHE A 117 10.09 22.26 -6.62
CA PHE A 117 8.92 22.15 -5.77
C PHE A 117 7.71 22.81 -6.46
N PRO A 118 6.99 22.08 -7.33
CA PRO A 118 5.77 22.57 -7.93
C PRO A 118 4.60 22.53 -6.96
N TRP A 119 3.71 23.51 -7.08
CA TRP A 119 2.49 23.56 -6.28
C TRP A 119 1.51 22.46 -6.72
N PHE A 120 0.60 22.05 -5.84
CA PHE A 120 -0.30 20.91 -6.08
C PHE A 120 -1.18 21.08 -7.32
N ASN A 121 -1.62 22.30 -7.63
CA ASN A 121 -2.42 22.56 -8.82
C ASN A 121 -1.68 22.17 -10.11
N ASP A 122 -0.39 22.47 -10.19
CA ASP A 122 0.44 22.16 -11.36
C ASP A 122 0.61 20.65 -11.54
N ILE A 123 0.83 19.93 -10.44
CA ILE A 123 0.92 18.47 -10.42
C ILE A 123 -0.41 17.85 -10.91
N PHE A 124 -1.55 18.31 -10.39
CA PHE A 124 -2.86 17.78 -10.79
C PHE A 124 -3.23 18.11 -12.22
N ASN A 125 -2.87 19.29 -12.72
CA ASN A 125 -3.08 19.65 -14.13
C ASN A 125 -2.32 18.69 -15.05
N ILE A 126 -1.06 18.39 -14.74
CA ILE A 126 -0.29 17.40 -15.52
C ILE A 126 -0.88 16.00 -15.42
N MET A 127 -1.41 15.60 -14.26
CA MET A 127 -2.10 14.31 -14.14
C MET A 127 -3.31 14.20 -15.08
N ILE A 128 -3.97 15.32 -15.38
CA ILE A 128 -5.10 15.38 -16.31
C ILE A 128 -4.63 15.47 -17.77
N GLU A 129 -3.62 16.29 -18.03
CA GLU A 129 -3.05 16.54 -19.36
C GLU A 129 -2.36 15.29 -19.93
N ASP A 130 -1.44 14.69 -19.15
CA ASP A 130 -0.67 13.50 -19.54
C ASP A 130 -1.36 12.18 -19.16
N ARG A 131 -2.66 12.20 -18.85
CA ARG A 131 -3.39 11.04 -18.29
C ARG A 131 -3.23 9.76 -19.12
N ALA A 132 -3.24 9.88 -20.46
CA ALA A 132 -3.13 8.73 -21.34
C ALA A 132 -1.76 8.04 -21.21
N TYR A 133 -0.70 8.85 -21.20
CA TYR A 133 0.67 8.36 -21.06
C TYR A 133 0.92 7.80 -19.65
N LEU A 134 0.43 8.48 -18.61
CA LEU A 134 0.50 8.00 -17.23
C LEU A 134 -0.22 6.65 -17.02
N LEU A 135 -1.37 6.45 -17.67
CA LEU A 135 -2.11 5.19 -17.63
C LEU A 135 -1.35 4.06 -18.34
N GLU A 136 -0.70 4.36 -19.47
CA GLU A 136 0.16 3.41 -20.17
C GLU A 136 1.36 3.00 -19.30
N CYS A 137 2.07 3.98 -18.71
CA CYS A 137 3.14 3.71 -17.76
C CYS A 137 2.66 2.87 -16.56
N ALA A 138 1.49 3.20 -16.00
CA ALA A 138 0.88 2.43 -14.91
C ALA A 138 0.57 0.99 -15.30
N ALA A 139 0.10 0.76 -16.53
CA ALA A 139 -0.15 -0.59 -17.06
C ALA A 139 1.15 -1.39 -17.20
N HIS A 140 2.23 -0.78 -17.69
CA HIS A 140 3.55 -1.42 -17.75
C HIS A 140 4.06 -1.80 -16.36
N THR A 141 3.92 -0.90 -15.38
CA THR A 141 4.28 -1.16 -13.98
C THR A 141 3.47 -2.31 -13.39
N LEU A 142 2.15 -2.35 -13.57
CA LEU A 142 1.32 -3.45 -13.09
C LEU A 142 1.68 -4.78 -13.77
N ARG A 143 1.93 -4.76 -15.08
CA ARG A 143 2.36 -5.95 -15.82
C ARG A 143 3.67 -6.50 -15.27
N LEU A 144 4.66 -5.65 -15.05
CA LEU A 144 5.95 -6.04 -14.49
C LEU A 144 5.80 -6.57 -13.05
N LEU A 145 5.01 -5.88 -12.22
CA LEU A 145 4.75 -6.27 -10.83
C LEU A 145 4.16 -7.67 -10.74
N PHE A 146 3.04 -7.90 -11.44
CA PHE A 146 2.31 -9.15 -11.34
C PHE A 146 3.06 -10.31 -11.98
N THR A 147 3.76 -10.09 -13.10
CA THR A 147 4.57 -11.15 -13.72
C THR A 147 5.69 -11.60 -12.80
N GLY A 148 6.48 -10.67 -12.24
CA GLY A 148 7.51 -11.00 -11.25
C GLY A 148 6.93 -11.63 -9.97
N TYR A 149 5.85 -11.05 -9.45
CA TYR A 149 5.22 -11.50 -8.21
C TYR A 149 4.67 -12.92 -8.33
N PHE A 150 3.87 -13.23 -9.36
CA PHE A 150 3.28 -14.56 -9.49
C PHE A 150 4.33 -15.62 -9.82
N CYS A 151 5.31 -15.33 -10.67
CA CYS A 151 6.42 -16.26 -10.92
C CYS A 151 7.18 -16.58 -9.63
N GLY A 152 7.57 -15.56 -8.85
CA GLY A 152 8.24 -15.74 -7.57
C GLY A 152 7.38 -16.45 -6.53
N ALA A 153 6.10 -16.12 -6.43
CA ALA A 153 5.18 -16.72 -5.48
C ALA A 153 4.94 -18.21 -5.78
N ILE A 154 4.72 -18.59 -7.04
CA ILE A 154 4.52 -19.98 -7.45
C ILE A 154 5.77 -20.80 -7.14
N LEU A 155 6.94 -20.31 -7.57
CA LEU A 155 8.21 -20.99 -7.27
C LEU A 155 8.43 -21.09 -5.76
N GLY A 156 8.16 -20.01 -5.02
CA GLY A 156 8.38 -19.94 -3.57
C GLY A 156 7.45 -20.87 -2.79
N LEU A 157 6.20 -21.03 -3.24
CA LEU A 157 5.26 -22.00 -2.69
C LEU A 157 5.78 -23.42 -2.92
N ILE A 158 6.20 -23.74 -4.14
CA ILE A 158 6.71 -25.08 -4.47
C ILE A 158 7.96 -25.40 -3.63
N THR A 159 8.95 -24.51 -3.58
CA THR A 159 10.18 -24.72 -2.82
C THR A 159 9.90 -24.72 -1.31
N GLY A 160 9.08 -23.81 -0.81
CA GLY A 160 8.75 -23.73 0.61
C GLY A 160 7.97 -24.95 1.11
N ILE A 161 7.00 -25.44 0.32
CA ILE A 161 6.22 -26.64 0.66
C ILE A 161 7.11 -27.89 0.66
N THR A 162 7.94 -28.04 -0.37
CA THR A 162 8.84 -29.20 -0.47
C THR A 162 9.93 -29.21 0.60
N CYS A 163 10.51 -28.05 0.94
CA CYS A 163 11.50 -27.93 2.02
C CYS A 163 10.88 -28.11 3.41
N GLY A 164 9.64 -27.64 3.61
CA GLY A 164 8.92 -27.84 4.88
C GLY A 164 8.61 -29.30 5.15
N TYR A 165 8.28 -30.07 4.11
CA TYR A 165 7.94 -31.49 4.24
C TYR A 165 9.16 -32.42 4.24
N SER A 166 10.15 -32.17 3.39
CA SER A 166 11.28 -33.08 3.17
C SER A 166 12.59 -32.54 3.73
N ARG A 167 13.12 -33.22 4.75
CA ARG A 167 14.45 -32.93 5.32
C ARG A 167 15.57 -33.03 4.29
N ARG A 168 15.44 -33.92 3.29
CA ARG A 168 16.43 -34.08 2.22
C ARG A 168 16.48 -32.87 1.31
N VAL A 169 15.31 -32.37 0.88
CA VAL A 169 15.24 -31.18 0.03
C VAL A 169 15.75 -29.96 0.80
N ARG A 170 15.34 -29.83 2.07
CA ARG A 170 15.80 -28.77 2.96
C ARG A 170 17.31 -28.73 3.11
N TYR A 171 17.98 -29.89 3.23
CA TYR A 171 19.44 -29.96 3.33
C TYR A 171 20.16 -29.30 2.14
N TRP A 172 19.64 -29.45 0.92
CA TRP A 172 20.24 -28.88 -0.29
C TRP A 172 19.84 -27.42 -0.53
N VAL A 173 18.63 -27.02 -0.11
CA VAL A 173 18.10 -25.67 -0.34
C VAL A 173 18.51 -24.68 0.76
N ASP A 174 18.70 -25.14 2.01
CA ASP A 174 19.09 -24.30 3.15
C ASP A 174 20.37 -23.47 2.90
N PRO A 175 21.46 -24.02 2.29
CA PRO A 175 22.64 -23.22 1.95
C PRO A 175 22.32 -22.07 1.00
N ILE A 176 21.48 -22.31 -0.01
CA ILE A 176 21.06 -21.31 -1.00
C ILE A 176 20.27 -20.19 -0.29
N LEU A 177 19.32 -20.57 0.58
CA LEU A 177 18.53 -19.61 1.36
C LEU A 177 19.39 -18.78 2.31
N LYS A 178 20.42 -19.39 2.94
CA LYS A 178 21.34 -18.67 3.83
C LYS A 178 22.24 -17.68 3.10
N VAL A 179 22.63 -17.99 1.87
CA VAL A 179 23.46 -17.09 1.04
C VAL A 179 22.62 -15.96 0.45
N LEU A 180 21.44 -16.28 -0.09
CA LEU A 180 20.58 -15.29 -0.73
C LEU A 180 19.83 -14.40 0.27
N GLY A 181 19.50 -14.92 1.45
CA GLY A 181 18.63 -14.26 2.42
C GLY A 181 19.10 -12.90 2.94
N PRO A 182 20.39 -12.72 3.28
CA PRO A 182 20.90 -11.44 3.77
C PRO A 182 21.03 -10.36 2.69
N ILE A 183 21.07 -10.75 1.40
CA ILE A 183 21.37 -9.83 0.30
C ILE A 183 20.06 -9.24 -0.22
N PRO A 184 19.90 -7.90 -0.21
CA PRO A 184 18.74 -7.26 -0.80
C PRO A 184 18.56 -7.67 -2.27
N THR A 185 17.33 -7.92 -2.68
CA THR A 185 17.05 -8.35 -4.06
C THR A 185 17.47 -7.30 -5.08
N SER A 186 17.40 -6.02 -4.72
CA SER A 186 17.86 -4.89 -5.52
C SER A 186 19.35 -4.96 -5.88
N THR A 187 20.19 -5.60 -5.05
CA THR A 187 21.63 -5.75 -5.32
C THR A 187 21.88 -6.62 -6.57
N TRP A 188 20.95 -7.51 -6.91
CA TRP A 188 21.07 -8.39 -8.06
C TRP A 188 20.67 -7.72 -9.38
N ILE A 189 20.12 -6.50 -9.36
CA ILE A 189 19.63 -5.82 -10.57
C ILE A 189 20.69 -5.74 -11.67
N PRO A 190 21.90 -5.22 -11.44
CA PRO A 190 22.89 -5.07 -12.51
C PRO A 190 23.25 -6.42 -13.15
N LEU A 191 23.42 -7.45 -12.32
CA LEU A 191 23.76 -8.79 -12.79
C LEU A 191 22.63 -9.39 -13.63
N MET A 192 21.39 -9.30 -13.15
CA MET A 192 20.23 -9.88 -13.83
C MET A 192 19.89 -9.15 -15.13
N MET A 193 20.15 -7.85 -15.20
CA MET A 193 19.97 -7.07 -16.44
C MET A 193 20.95 -7.47 -17.54
N VAL A 194 22.16 -7.92 -17.19
CA VAL A 194 23.18 -8.37 -18.16
C VAL A 194 22.94 -9.81 -18.62
N ILE A 195 22.55 -10.70 -17.70
CA ILE A 195 22.38 -12.13 -18.01
C ILE A 195 21.02 -12.41 -18.69
N ALA A 196 19.98 -11.65 -18.36
CA ALA A 196 18.67 -11.88 -18.93
C ALA A 196 18.61 -11.52 -20.42
N SER A 197 17.76 -12.21 -21.16
CA SER A 197 17.55 -11.97 -22.59
C SER A 197 16.90 -10.60 -22.89
N SER A 198 16.26 -9.99 -21.90
CA SER A 198 15.68 -8.64 -22.00
C SER A 198 15.68 -7.95 -20.64
N LEU A 199 15.66 -6.61 -20.64
CA LEU A 199 15.61 -5.82 -19.41
C LEU A 199 14.31 -6.08 -18.63
N PHE A 200 13.21 -6.33 -19.33
CA PHE A 200 11.96 -6.77 -18.72
C PHE A 200 12.14 -8.09 -17.97
N MET A 201 12.77 -9.09 -18.60
CA MET A 201 12.99 -10.40 -17.97
C MET A 201 13.96 -10.32 -16.78
N GLY A 202 15.01 -9.48 -16.89
CA GLY A 202 15.93 -9.20 -15.77
C GLY A 202 15.20 -8.62 -14.56
N ALA A 203 14.33 -7.63 -14.77
CA ALA A 203 13.49 -7.06 -13.72
C ALA A 203 12.53 -8.11 -13.11
N VAL A 204 11.87 -8.92 -13.94
CA VAL A 204 10.99 -10.01 -13.49
C VAL A 204 11.73 -11.00 -12.60
N ILE A 205 12.96 -11.38 -12.95
CA ILE A 205 13.78 -12.30 -12.14
C ILE A 205 14.11 -11.68 -10.78
N VAL A 206 14.50 -10.41 -10.74
CA VAL A 206 14.82 -9.73 -9.47
C VAL A 206 13.62 -9.63 -8.55
N ILE A 207 12.47 -9.21 -9.09
CA ILE A 207 11.21 -9.15 -8.34
C ILE A 207 10.85 -10.56 -7.85
N GLY A 208 10.91 -11.53 -8.76
CA GLY A 208 10.62 -12.93 -8.49
C GLY A 208 11.51 -13.53 -7.42
N LEU A 209 12.81 -13.21 -7.40
CA LEU A 209 13.77 -13.70 -6.41
C LEU A 209 13.39 -13.27 -4.98
N GLY A 210 12.97 -12.01 -4.82
CA GLY A 210 12.56 -11.48 -3.51
C GLY A 210 11.27 -12.08 -2.99
N VAL A 211 10.29 -12.23 -3.89
CA VAL A 211 9.02 -12.87 -3.57
C VAL A 211 9.25 -14.36 -3.27
N TRP A 212 10.04 -15.04 -4.11
CA TRP A 212 10.42 -16.43 -3.94
C TRP A 212 11.02 -16.68 -2.56
N PHE A 213 12.01 -15.87 -2.15
CA PHE A 213 12.66 -16.03 -0.86
C PHE A 213 11.67 -15.88 0.30
N SER A 214 10.88 -14.79 0.30
CA SER A 214 9.93 -14.51 1.37
C SER A 214 8.84 -15.58 1.49
N VAL A 215 8.29 -16.02 0.36
CA VAL A 215 7.25 -17.06 0.31
C VAL A 215 7.82 -18.43 0.68
N THR A 216 9.04 -18.77 0.23
CA THR A 216 9.72 -20.02 0.58
C THR A 216 9.90 -20.13 2.08
N MET A 217 10.47 -19.09 2.71
CA MET A 217 10.75 -19.08 4.14
C MET A 217 9.47 -19.20 4.96
N ALA A 218 8.46 -18.40 4.66
CA ALA A 218 7.21 -18.42 5.41
C ALA A 218 6.44 -19.74 5.25
N SER A 219 6.42 -20.31 4.04
CA SER A 219 5.77 -21.60 3.78
C SER A 219 6.50 -22.76 4.46
N MET A 220 7.85 -22.76 4.40
CA MET A 220 8.69 -23.77 5.05
C MET A 220 8.51 -23.75 6.57
N THR A 221 8.57 -22.57 7.19
CA THR A 221 8.31 -22.40 8.62
C THR A 221 6.89 -22.80 8.98
N GLY A 222 5.91 -22.42 8.16
CA GLY A 222 4.52 -22.75 8.41
C GLY A 222 4.24 -24.25 8.43
N ILE A 223 4.88 -25.02 7.56
CA ILE A 223 4.73 -26.48 7.51
C ILE A 223 5.54 -27.16 8.61
N SER A 224 6.76 -26.68 8.88
CA SER A 224 7.63 -27.26 9.91
C SER A 224 7.08 -27.09 11.33
N ASN A 225 6.22 -26.09 11.54
CA ASN A 225 5.60 -25.77 12.83
C ASN A 225 4.25 -26.49 13.06
N VAL A 226 3.79 -27.32 12.11
CA VAL A 226 2.58 -28.11 12.32
C VAL A 226 2.85 -29.17 13.38
N ASP A 227 1.98 -29.23 14.40
CA ASP A 227 2.11 -30.20 15.49
C ASP A 227 2.11 -31.64 14.94
N VAL A 228 3.02 -32.46 15.47
CA VAL A 228 3.18 -33.87 15.07
C VAL A 228 1.89 -34.65 15.30
N SER A 229 1.10 -34.29 16.31
CA SER A 229 -0.20 -34.90 16.62
C SER A 229 -1.20 -34.83 15.46
N TYR A 230 -1.19 -33.76 14.66
CA TYR A 230 -2.04 -33.66 13.47
C TYR A 230 -1.64 -34.68 12.39
N PHE A 231 -0.35 -34.93 12.23
CA PHE A 231 0.14 -35.95 11.30
C PHE A 231 -0.14 -37.37 11.80
N GLU A 232 0.00 -37.62 13.10
CA GLU A 232 -0.32 -38.91 13.72
C GLU A 232 -1.82 -39.22 13.59
N ALA A 233 -2.70 -38.27 13.91
CA ALA A 233 -4.14 -38.43 13.75
C ALA A 233 -4.56 -38.65 12.28
N ALA A 234 -3.90 -37.98 11.33
CA ALA A 234 -4.17 -38.22 9.91
C ALA A 234 -3.72 -39.62 9.46
N ARG A 235 -2.61 -40.12 10.00
CA ARG A 235 -2.10 -41.48 9.74
C ARG A 235 -3.02 -42.57 10.27
N THR A 236 -3.61 -42.39 11.46
CA THR A 236 -4.58 -43.36 12.01
C THR A 236 -5.85 -43.44 11.16
N LEU A 237 -6.23 -42.34 10.49
CA LEU A 237 -7.33 -42.30 9.52
C LEU A 237 -6.97 -42.87 8.13
N GLY A 238 -5.77 -43.44 7.95
CA GLY A 238 -5.34 -44.08 6.69
C GLY A 238 -4.90 -43.11 5.60
N THR A 239 -4.56 -41.87 5.95
CA THR A 239 -4.17 -40.83 4.99
C THR A 239 -2.81 -41.13 4.36
N LYS A 240 -2.72 -41.07 3.03
CA LYS A 240 -1.44 -41.24 2.28
C LYS A 240 -0.52 -40.02 2.46
N GLU A 241 0.79 -40.18 2.29
CA GLU A 241 1.79 -39.12 2.46
C GLU A 241 1.48 -37.82 1.67
N HIS A 242 1.09 -37.93 0.40
CA HIS A 242 0.69 -36.75 -0.39
C HIS A 242 -0.58 -36.08 0.16
N GLN A 243 -1.53 -36.87 0.65
CA GLN A 243 -2.76 -36.34 1.25
C GLN A 243 -2.48 -35.63 2.57
N MET A 244 -1.47 -36.06 3.34
CA MET A 244 -1.04 -35.34 4.55
C MET A 244 -0.57 -33.92 4.23
N VAL A 245 0.18 -33.74 3.13
CA VAL A 245 0.62 -32.41 2.69
C VAL A 245 -0.57 -31.52 2.33
N PHE A 246 -1.43 -31.98 1.42
CA PHE A 246 -2.51 -31.14 0.88
C PHE A 246 -3.70 -30.95 1.83
N ARG A 247 -3.98 -31.92 2.71
CA ARG A 247 -5.16 -31.89 3.60
C ARG A 247 -4.85 -31.48 5.03
N VAL A 248 -3.60 -31.57 5.49
CA VAL A 248 -3.21 -31.26 6.87
C VAL A 248 -2.20 -30.12 6.90
N ALA A 249 -1.04 -30.31 6.26
CA ALA A 249 0.06 -29.36 6.37
C ALA A 249 -0.25 -28.00 5.72
N ILE A 250 -0.71 -27.99 4.47
CA ILE A 250 -0.99 -26.75 3.72
C ILE A 250 -2.11 -25.93 4.36
N PRO A 251 -3.28 -26.50 4.73
CA PRO A 251 -4.32 -25.74 5.42
C PRO A 251 -3.87 -25.11 6.73
N HIS A 252 -3.07 -25.84 7.52
CA HIS A 252 -2.53 -25.34 8.78
C HIS A 252 -1.42 -24.28 8.59
N ALA A 253 -0.62 -24.40 7.53
CA ALA A 253 0.42 -23.45 7.17
C ALA A 253 -0.10 -22.20 6.42
N LEU A 254 -1.36 -22.20 5.98
CA LEU A 254 -1.97 -21.15 5.16
C LEU A 254 -1.79 -19.73 5.74
N PRO A 255 -1.93 -19.49 7.06
CA PRO A 255 -1.70 -18.16 7.65
C PRO A 255 -0.27 -17.66 7.45
N ASN A 256 0.72 -18.56 7.61
CA ASN A 256 2.14 -18.26 7.40
C ASN A 256 2.43 -18.07 5.91
N ILE A 257 1.84 -18.88 5.04
CA ILE A 257 1.93 -18.71 3.58
C ILE A 257 1.44 -17.30 3.17
N PHE A 258 0.27 -16.88 3.65
CA PHE A 258 -0.25 -15.54 3.36
C PHE A 258 0.59 -14.42 3.98
N GLN A 259 1.25 -14.66 5.12
CA GLN A 259 2.23 -13.73 5.67
C GLN A 259 3.42 -13.56 4.72
N GLY A 260 3.96 -14.67 4.18
CA GLY A 260 5.00 -14.66 3.17
C GLY A 260 4.58 -13.98 1.88
N LEU A 261 3.37 -14.24 1.39
CA LEU A 261 2.81 -13.55 0.20
C LEU A 261 2.68 -12.04 0.42
N THR A 262 2.28 -11.62 1.63
CA THR A 262 2.16 -10.20 2.00
C THR A 262 3.52 -9.53 2.05
N GLN A 263 4.49 -10.16 2.73
CA GLN A 263 5.86 -9.65 2.81
C GLN A 263 6.53 -9.63 1.43
N GLY A 264 6.31 -10.67 0.62
CA GLY A 264 6.75 -10.74 -0.76
C GLY A 264 6.20 -9.60 -1.61
N MET A 265 4.94 -9.18 -1.40
CA MET A 265 4.36 -8.05 -2.14
C MET A 265 5.08 -6.73 -1.84
N SER A 266 5.40 -6.48 -0.57
CA SER A 266 6.20 -5.32 -0.17
C SER A 266 7.59 -5.33 -0.79
N ILE A 267 8.26 -6.49 -0.81
CA ILE A 267 9.58 -6.65 -1.46
C ILE A 267 9.47 -6.44 -2.98
N ALA A 268 8.42 -6.98 -3.61
CA ALA A 268 8.17 -6.83 -5.03
C ALA A 268 8.00 -5.37 -5.45
N CYS A 269 7.21 -4.60 -4.69
CA CYS A 269 7.01 -3.17 -4.96
C CYS A 269 8.31 -2.37 -4.89
N THR A 270 9.13 -2.62 -3.85
CA THR A 270 10.44 -1.96 -3.69
C THR A 270 11.41 -2.36 -4.79
N ALA A 271 11.53 -3.66 -5.08
CA ALA A 271 12.44 -4.16 -6.11
C ALA A 271 12.03 -3.67 -7.50
N LEU A 272 10.73 -3.66 -7.81
CA LEU A 272 10.19 -3.12 -9.05
C LEU A 272 10.56 -1.66 -9.22
N MET A 273 10.38 -0.83 -8.19
CA MET A 273 10.64 0.60 -8.29
C MET A 273 12.11 0.84 -8.69
N ILE A 274 13.04 0.14 -8.06
CA ILE A 274 14.46 0.26 -8.39
C ILE A 274 14.74 -0.29 -9.80
N ALA A 275 14.11 -1.40 -10.19
CA ALA A 275 14.30 -2.00 -11.50
C ALA A 275 13.79 -1.10 -12.65
N GLU A 276 12.64 -0.45 -12.49
CA GLU A 276 12.11 0.51 -13.48
C GLU A 276 12.94 1.80 -13.55
N MET A 277 13.49 2.26 -12.42
CA MET A 277 14.31 3.48 -12.42
C MET A 277 15.65 3.31 -13.14
N ILE A 278 16.22 2.10 -13.11
CA ILE A 278 17.59 1.85 -13.57
C ILE A 278 17.62 1.06 -14.89
N GLY A 279 16.74 0.09 -15.06
CA GLY A 279 16.84 -0.89 -16.14
C GLY A 279 15.71 -0.78 -17.17
N VAL A 280 14.45 -0.84 -16.76
CA VAL A 280 13.35 -1.01 -17.73
C VAL A 280 13.03 0.30 -18.45
N GLU A 281 12.85 0.26 -19.76
CA GLU A 281 12.53 1.43 -20.60
C GLU A 281 11.06 1.85 -20.59
N ALA A 282 10.25 1.27 -19.71
CA ALA A 282 8.82 1.55 -19.59
C ALA A 282 8.35 1.35 -18.16
N GLY A 283 7.39 2.16 -17.72
CA GLY A 283 6.82 2.12 -16.37
C GLY A 283 6.85 3.48 -15.67
N LEU A 284 6.17 3.57 -14.53
CA LEU A 284 6.13 4.78 -13.71
C LEU A 284 7.49 5.11 -13.12
N GLY A 285 8.28 4.12 -12.69
CA GLY A 285 9.63 4.33 -12.17
C GLY A 285 10.59 4.89 -13.23
N TRP A 286 10.47 4.41 -14.47
CA TRP A 286 11.20 4.95 -15.61
C TRP A 286 10.78 6.40 -15.90
N TYR A 287 9.47 6.67 -15.94
CA TYR A 287 8.95 8.00 -16.23
C TYR A 287 9.34 9.03 -15.16
N ILE A 288 9.43 8.63 -13.89
CA ILE A 288 9.99 9.45 -12.80
C ILE A 288 11.43 9.87 -13.11
N ASN A 289 12.28 8.93 -13.52
CA ASN A 289 13.69 9.22 -13.80
C ASN A 289 13.85 10.08 -15.07
N TRP A 290 13.06 9.79 -16.10
CA TRP A 290 13.01 10.58 -17.33
C TRP A 290 12.56 12.02 -17.04
N ALA A 291 11.44 12.22 -16.35
CA ALA A 291 10.94 13.54 -15.99
C ALA A 291 11.93 14.34 -15.13
N LYS A 292 12.62 13.66 -14.21
CA LYS A 292 13.69 14.24 -13.40
C LYS A 292 14.86 14.71 -14.25
N ALA A 293 15.28 13.93 -15.25
CA ALA A 293 16.39 14.28 -16.14
C ALA A 293 16.10 15.56 -16.96
N TRP A 294 14.83 15.78 -17.33
CA TRP A 294 14.38 16.99 -18.03
C TRP A 294 13.98 18.15 -17.12
N ALA A 295 14.24 18.06 -15.81
CA ALA A 295 13.81 19.02 -14.79
C ALA A 295 12.29 19.29 -14.78
N GLN A 296 11.49 18.32 -15.28
CA GLN A 296 10.03 18.35 -15.28
C GLN A 296 9.50 17.71 -13.98
N TYR A 297 9.79 18.33 -12.84
CA TYR A 297 9.43 17.77 -11.54
C TYR A 297 7.92 17.63 -11.34
N ASN A 298 7.11 18.45 -12.01
CA ASN A 298 5.65 18.33 -12.00
C ASN A 298 5.19 16.93 -12.46
N LYS A 299 5.73 16.45 -13.59
CA LYS A 299 5.52 15.10 -14.15
C LYS A 299 6.07 14.02 -13.22
N MET A 300 7.23 14.29 -12.60
CA MET A 300 7.86 13.40 -11.61
C MET A 300 6.94 13.18 -10.40
N TYR A 301 6.47 14.25 -9.75
CA TYR A 301 5.58 14.15 -8.58
C TYR A 301 4.22 13.54 -8.93
N ALA A 302 3.64 13.85 -10.10
CA ALA A 302 2.42 13.21 -10.59
C ALA A 302 2.58 11.69 -10.65
N SER A 303 3.70 11.22 -11.18
CA SER A 303 4.03 9.79 -11.29
C SER A 303 4.25 9.13 -9.92
N ILE A 304 4.90 9.84 -8.99
CA ILE A 304 5.09 9.40 -7.60
C ILE A 304 3.73 9.22 -6.90
N ILE A 305 2.80 10.16 -7.07
CA ILE A 305 1.45 10.05 -6.49
C ILE A 305 0.74 8.81 -7.05
N ILE A 306 0.78 8.61 -8.37
CA ILE A 306 0.12 7.48 -9.02
C ILE A 306 0.71 6.14 -8.55
N ILE A 307 2.03 6.01 -8.48
CA ILE A 307 2.65 4.75 -8.03
C ILE A 307 2.34 4.47 -6.55
N CYS A 308 2.31 5.48 -5.68
CA CYS A 308 1.88 5.33 -4.29
C CYS A 308 0.44 4.83 -4.18
N LEU A 309 -0.47 5.37 -5.00
CA LEU A 309 -1.86 4.90 -5.06
C LEU A 309 -1.95 3.45 -5.54
N ILE A 310 -1.19 3.07 -6.57
CA ILE A 310 -1.14 1.70 -7.09
C ILE A 310 -0.63 0.72 -6.03
N PHE A 311 0.51 0.99 -5.40
CA PHE A 311 1.07 0.10 -4.38
C PHE A 311 0.15 -0.04 -3.16
N THR A 312 -0.49 1.05 -2.74
CA THR A 312 -1.50 1.02 -1.68
C THR A 312 -2.70 0.16 -2.09
N ALA A 313 -3.19 0.32 -3.32
CA ALA A 313 -4.32 -0.45 -3.84
C ALA A 313 -4.00 -1.95 -3.93
N VAL A 314 -2.84 -2.32 -4.49
CA VAL A 314 -2.41 -3.72 -4.63
C VAL A 314 -2.20 -4.38 -3.27
N THR A 315 -1.55 -3.68 -2.33
CA THR A 315 -1.32 -4.20 -0.97
C THR A 315 -2.63 -4.40 -0.22
N LYS A 316 -3.56 -3.43 -0.33
CA LYS A 316 -4.89 -3.52 0.27
C LYS A 316 -5.70 -4.66 -0.35
N LEU A 317 -5.65 -4.83 -1.67
CA LEU A 317 -6.31 -5.92 -2.38
C LEU A 317 -5.82 -7.27 -1.88
N LEU A 318 -4.49 -7.45 -1.74
CA LEU A 318 -3.92 -8.67 -1.17
C LEU A 318 -4.38 -8.90 0.28
N GLY A 319 -4.47 -7.84 1.08
CA GLY A 319 -5.01 -7.90 2.44
C GLY A 319 -6.47 -8.36 2.50
N LEU A 320 -7.30 -7.92 1.54
CA LEU A 320 -8.70 -8.37 1.42
C LEU A 320 -8.79 -9.84 0.98
N ILE A 321 -7.92 -10.28 0.07
CA ILE A 321 -7.83 -11.69 -0.34
C ILE A 321 -7.44 -12.55 0.86
N LYS A 322 -6.42 -12.13 1.61
CA LYS A 322 -5.95 -12.80 2.84
C LYS A 322 -7.05 -12.92 3.87
N SER A 323 -7.75 -11.83 4.21
CA SER A 323 -8.82 -11.88 5.22
C SER A 323 -9.97 -12.78 4.78
N ARG A 324 -10.32 -12.78 3.49
CA ARG A 324 -11.35 -13.67 2.95
C ARG A 324 -10.94 -15.15 2.98
N ALA A 325 -9.67 -15.46 2.69
CA ALA A 325 -9.16 -16.83 2.72
C ALA A 325 -8.99 -17.37 4.15
N LEU A 326 -8.66 -16.50 5.11
CA LEU A 326 -8.39 -16.87 6.51
C LEU A 326 -9.57 -16.60 7.46
N ARG A 327 -10.79 -16.42 6.94
CA ARG A 327 -12.00 -16.19 7.77
C ARG A 327 -12.22 -17.25 8.85
N TRP A 328 -11.79 -18.48 8.61
CA TRP A 328 -11.91 -19.58 9.56
C TRP A 328 -11.03 -19.38 10.82
N GLN A 329 -9.96 -18.59 10.74
CA GLN A 329 -9.12 -18.24 11.89
C GLN A 329 -9.60 -17.02 12.67
N GLU A 330 -10.31 -16.09 12.03
CA GLU A 330 -10.79 -14.87 12.69
C GLU A 330 -11.81 -15.15 13.83
N GLY A 331 -12.32 -16.38 13.93
CA GLY A 331 -13.14 -16.84 15.06
C GLY A 331 -12.37 -17.22 16.33
N MET A 332 -11.05 -17.36 16.29
CA MET A 332 -10.24 -17.85 17.42
C MET A 332 -9.61 -16.75 18.29
N VAL A 333 -9.65 -15.49 17.87
CA VAL A 333 -9.16 -14.36 18.68
C VAL A 333 -10.10 -13.16 18.54
N LYS A 334 -10.84 -12.86 19.61
CA LYS A 334 -11.53 -11.59 19.84
C LYS A 334 -11.30 -11.10 21.26
#